data_AF-A0AAV2I389-F1
#
_entry.id   AF-A0AAV2I389-F1
#
_cell.length_a   1.000
_cell.length_b   1.000
_cell.length_c   1.000
_cell.angle_alpha   90.00
_cell.angle_beta   90.00
_cell.angle_gamma   90.00
#
_symmetry.space_group_name_H-M   'P 1'
#
loop_
_entity.id
_entity.type
_entity.pdbx_description
1 polymer ?
#
loop_
_entity_poly.entity_id
_entity_poly.type
_entity_poly.pdbx_seq_one_letter_code
_entity_poly.pdbx_strand_id
1 'polypeptide(L)'
;GIERDAVTIFSTYIAKGSPKPIGVDDTLRAEAISKICQENGEVDPECFASCRRFVLNKLESEYYQPFKDSEFHCRHQVNVLTTEKLFLPDILFNENALFYLHLQFMEQEGASDLMQMWLAAENFQQLLSTSGSYNCKQAQIDAMVLYDRYFSLQATNPVGFSDKMRFEIEDVCMPGCFTTAKNIVLKII
;
A
#
# COMPACT_ATOMS: atom_id res chain seq x y z
N GLY A 1 35.90 4.57 1.00
CA GLY A 1 36.00 4.00 2.36
C GLY A 1 34.95 4.72 3.16
N ILE A 2 34.09 3.98 3.87
CA ILE A 2 32.81 4.51 4.38
C ILE A 2 32.99 5.83 5.15
N GLU A 3 34.06 5.97 5.92
CA GLU A 3 34.41 7.20 6.62
C GLU A 3 34.73 8.39 5.71
N ARG A 4 35.54 8.17 4.68
CA ARG A 4 35.87 9.22 3.71
C ARG A 4 34.63 9.68 2.96
N ASP A 5 33.73 8.75 2.66
CA ASP A 5 32.48 9.04 1.95
C ASP A 5 31.52 9.83 2.86
N ALA A 6 31.39 9.43 4.14
CA ALA A 6 30.62 10.16 5.14
C ALA A 6 31.16 11.59 5.37
N VAL A 7 32.48 11.76 5.52
CA VAL A 7 33.11 13.09 5.67
C VAL A 7 32.91 13.95 4.42
N THR A 8 32.93 13.34 3.22
CA THR A 8 32.66 14.07 1.97
C THR A 8 31.22 14.57 1.90
N ILE A 9 30.23 13.73 2.26
CA ILE A 9 28.82 14.13 2.32
C ILE A 9 28.62 15.23 3.36
N PHE A 10 29.19 15.08 4.56
CA PHE A 10 29.08 16.06 5.63
C PHE A 10 29.66 17.42 5.23
N SER A 11 30.88 17.44 4.68
CA SER A 11 31.52 18.68 4.23
C SER A 11 30.81 19.36 3.06
N THR A 12 30.19 18.58 2.17
CA THR A 12 29.52 19.12 0.97
C THR A 12 28.14 19.69 1.27
N TYR A 13 27.39 19.13 2.23
CA TYR A 13 25.98 19.46 2.44
C TYR A 13 25.61 19.92 3.86
N ILE A 14 26.32 19.44 4.89
CA ILE A 14 25.90 19.56 6.30
C ILE A 14 26.73 20.61 7.04
N ALA A 15 28.03 20.71 6.75
CA ALA A 15 28.96 21.63 7.41
C ALA A 15 28.52 23.11 7.33
N LYS A 16 28.87 23.91 8.35
CA LYS A 16 28.52 25.35 8.41
C LYS A 16 29.06 26.16 7.22
N GLY A 17 30.18 25.73 6.62
CA GLY A 17 30.77 26.31 5.41
C GLY A 17 30.59 25.46 4.17
N SER A 18 29.57 24.59 4.14
CA SER A 18 29.36 23.68 3.02
C SER A 18 29.07 24.46 1.73
N PRO A 19 29.57 24.00 0.57
CA PRO A 19 29.31 24.64 -0.72
C PRO A 19 27.83 24.52 -1.14
N LYS A 20 27.10 23.52 -0.62
CA LYS A 20 25.68 23.27 -0.92
C LYS A 20 24.89 22.99 0.37
N PRO A 21 24.69 23.99 1.24
CA PRO A 21 24.08 23.78 2.55
C PRO A 21 22.61 23.37 2.42
N ILE A 22 22.24 22.26 3.05
CA ILE A 22 20.83 21.84 3.13
C ILE A 22 20.03 22.62 4.20
N GLY A 23 20.72 23.43 5.01
CA GLY A 23 20.11 24.27 6.04
C GLY A 23 19.74 23.52 7.32
N VAL A 24 20.45 22.45 7.65
CA VAL A 24 20.32 21.76 8.95
C VAL A 24 20.75 22.68 10.10
N ASP A 25 20.10 22.52 11.23
CA ASP A 25 20.41 23.26 12.45
C ASP A 25 21.68 22.74 13.14
N ASP A 26 22.13 23.46 14.17
CA ASP A 26 23.35 23.13 14.90
C ASP A 26 23.25 21.82 15.67
N THR A 27 22.04 21.40 16.09
CA THR A 27 21.86 20.15 16.85
C THR A 27 22.00 18.93 15.94
N LEU A 28 21.34 18.91 14.77
CA LEU A 28 21.46 17.83 13.79
C LEU A 28 22.89 17.72 13.24
N ARG A 29 23.59 18.86 13.09
CA ARG A 29 24.99 18.87 12.68
C ARG A 29 25.89 18.24 13.73
N ALA A 30 25.70 18.56 15.01
CA ALA A 30 26.47 17.98 16.10
C ALA A 30 26.19 16.47 16.24
N GLU A 31 24.93 16.05 16.06
CA GLU A 31 24.53 14.64 16.05
C GLU A 31 25.23 13.86 14.92
N ALA A 32 25.23 14.42 13.70
CA ALA A 32 25.93 13.81 12.57
C ALA A 32 27.44 13.69 12.81
N ILE A 33 28.09 14.71 13.41
CA ILE A 33 29.52 14.64 13.76
C ILE A 33 29.78 13.51 14.77
N SER A 34 28.95 13.43 15.82
CA SER A 34 29.07 12.39 16.86
C SER A 34 28.96 10.98 16.28
N LYS A 35 28.05 10.78 15.31
CA LYS A 35 27.82 9.48 14.66
C LYS A 35 28.87 9.13 13.58
N ILE A 36 29.53 10.14 12.99
CA ILE A 36 30.63 9.93 12.03
C ILE A 36 31.96 9.68 12.77
N CYS A 37 32.18 10.36 13.90
CA CYS A 37 33.42 10.28 14.68
C CYS A 37 33.21 9.50 15.98
N GLN A 38 32.87 8.21 15.90
CA GLN A 38 32.76 7.37 17.08
C GLN A 38 34.16 7.02 17.64
N GLU A 39 34.26 6.82 18.96
CA GLU A 39 35.52 6.53 19.66
C GLU A 39 36.18 5.21 19.25
N ASN A 40 35.43 4.28 18.64
CA ASN A 40 35.89 3.00 18.11
C ASN A 40 36.53 3.11 16.71
N GLY A 41 36.47 4.28 16.06
CA GLY A 41 36.93 4.45 14.67
C GLY A 41 36.02 3.75 13.65
N GLU A 42 34.74 3.51 13.99
CA GLU A 42 33.72 3.06 13.05
C GLU A 42 32.68 4.16 12.82
N VAL A 43 32.10 4.20 11.62
CA VAL A 43 31.03 5.15 11.29
C VAL A 43 29.69 4.47 11.49
N ASP A 44 28.79 5.15 12.20
CA ASP A 44 27.42 4.67 12.36
C ASP A 44 26.74 4.54 10.98
N PRO A 45 26.14 3.39 10.64
CA PRO A 45 25.35 3.23 9.42
C PRO A 45 24.19 4.24 9.31
N GLU A 46 23.68 4.72 10.45
CA GLU A 46 22.59 5.68 10.56
C GLU A 46 23.09 7.11 10.89
N CYS A 47 24.36 7.41 10.60
CA CYS A 47 24.96 8.73 10.82
C CYS A 47 24.22 9.90 10.14
N PHE A 48 23.51 9.63 9.04
CA PHE A 48 22.72 10.62 8.31
C PHE A 48 21.21 10.45 8.45
N ALA A 49 20.71 9.53 9.28
CA ALA A 49 19.27 9.26 9.36
C ALA A 49 18.45 10.50 9.73
N SER A 50 18.92 11.28 10.70
CA SER A 50 18.27 12.52 11.16
C SER A 50 18.33 13.61 10.10
N CYS A 51 19.47 13.78 9.40
CA CYS A 51 19.60 14.71 8.29
C CYS A 51 18.74 14.32 7.08
N ARG A 52 18.67 13.03 6.76
CA ARG A 52 17.81 12.47 5.70
C ARG A 52 16.34 12.76 6.00
N ARG A 53 15.90 12.58 7.25
CA ARG A 53 14.53 12.92 7.67
C ARG A 53 14.25 14.42 7.54
N PHE A 54 15.18 15.28 7.92
CA PHE A 54 15.04 16.72 7.74
C PHE A 54 14.88 17.11 6.27
N VAL A 55 15.71 16.55 5.38
CA VAL A 55 15.61 16.78 3.93
C VAL A 55 14.28 16.28 3.38
N LEU A 56 13.83 15.10 3.79
CA LEU A 56 12.53 14.55 3.38
C LEU A 56 11.38 15.47 3.80
N ASN A 57 11.34 15.89 5.07
CA ASN A 57 10.33 16.80 5.57
C ASN A 57 10.32 18.13 4.79
N LYS A 58 11.51 18.66 4.45
CA LYS A 58 11.64 19.89 3.67
C LYS A 58 11.13 19.73 2.24
N LEU A 59 11.47 18.60 1.60
CA LEU A 59 10.95 18.25 0.27
C LEU A 59 9.41 18.13 0.30
N GLU A 60 8.86 17.47 1.31
CA GLU A 60 7.42 17.30 1.48
C GLU A 60 6.70 18.63 1.77
N SER A 61 7.27 19.50 2.61
CA SER A 61 6.61 20.74 2.99
C SER A 61 6.74 21.84 1.92
N GLU A 62 7.92 21.97 1.30
CA GLU A 62 8.23 23.11 0.42
C GLU A 62 8.02 22.79 -1.06
N TYR A 63 8.26 21.54 -1.49
CA TYR A 63 8.32 21.20 -2.91
C TYR A 63 7.22 20.23 -3.36
N TYR A 64 6.74 19.37 -2.48
CA TYR A 64 5.74 18.37 -2.85
C TYR A 64 4.36 18.97 -3.14
N GLN A 65 3.91 19.95 -2.35
CA GLN A 65 2.63 20.64 -2.63
C GLN A 65 2.68 21.39 -3.98
N PRO A 66 3.69 22.25 -4.25
CA PRO A 66 3.81 22.89 -5.57
C PRO A 66 4.01 21.90 -6.71
N PHE A 67 4.67 20.75 -6.46
CA PHE A 67 4.80 19.71 -7.46
C PHE A 67 3.44 19.14 -7.85
N LYS A 68 2.56 18.82 -6.88
CA LYS A 68 1.20 18.33 -7.17
C LYS A 68 0.39 19.30 -8.03
N ASP A 69 0.55 20.60 -7.77
CA ASP A 69 -0.15 21.66 -8.50
C ASP A 69 0.51 21.99 -9.85
N SER A 70 1.70 21.44 -10.12
CA SER A 70 2.46 21.74 -11.33
C SER A 70 2.04 20.88 -12.53
N GLU A 71 2.27 21.43 -13.72
CA GLU A 71 2.10 20.71 -14.99
C GLU A 71 2.98 19.45 -15.09
N PHE A 72 4.08 19.38 -14.32
CA PHE A 72 4.94 18.19 -14.27
C PHE A 72 4.24 17.00 -13.62
N HIS A 73 3.44 17.23 -12.58
CA HIS A 73 2.65 16.17 -11.97
C HIS A 73 1.50 15.75 -12.89
N CYS A 74 0.81 16.71 -13.51
CA CYS A 74 -0.22 16.41 -14.52
C CYS A 74 0.35 15.57 -15.68
N ARG A 75 1.50 15.97 -16.23
CA ARG A 75 2.18 15.24 -17.31
C ARG A 75 2.70 13.87 -16.85
N HIS A 76 3.15 13.75 -15.61
CA HIS A 76 3.50 12.45 -15.04
C HIS A 76 2.28 11.54 -14.92
N GLN A 77 1.15 12.03 -14.40
CA GLN A 77 -0.10 11.26 -14.36
C GLN A 77 -0.54 10.80 -15.75
N VAL A 78 -0.50 11.69 -16.75
CA VAL A 78 -0.80 11.33 -18.14
C VAL A 78 0.17 10.26 -18.64
N ASN A 79 1.47 10.42 -18.41
CA ASN A 79 2.47 9.45 -18.87
C ASN A 79 2.33 8.08 -18.20
N VAL A 80 2.02 8.03 -16.91
CA VAL A 80 1.73 6.78 -16.19
C VAL A 80 0.50 6.10 -16.80
N LEU A 81 -0.52 6.89 -17.16
CA LEU A 81 -1.73 6.36 -17.79
C LEU A 81 -1.52 5.90 -19.25
N THR A 82 -0.55 6.45 -19.98
CA THR A 82 -0.39 6.21 -21.42
C THR A 82 0.81 5.35 -21.82
N THR A 83 1.81 5.18 -20.94
CA THR A 83 3.15 4.71 -21.38
C THR A 83 3.70 3.53 -20.59
N GLU A 84 3.36 3.42 -19.30
CA GLU A 84 3.75 2.26 -18.51
C GLU A 84 2.66 1.19 -18.58
N LYS A 85 3.09 -0.08 -18.55
CA LYS A 85 2.17 -1.22 -18.51
C LYS A 85 1.38 -1.13 -17.21
N LEU A 86 0.22 -0.50 -17.24
CA LEU A 86 -0.72 -0.48 -16.13
C LEU A 86 -1.11 -1.93 -15.85
N PHE A 87 -0.77 -2.43 -14.68
CA PHE A 87 -1.25 -3.73 -14.25
C PHE A 87 -2.61 -3.54 -13.57
N LEU A 88 -3.43 -4.59 -13.60
CA LEU A 88 -4.76 -4.58 -12.98
C LEU A 88 -4.73 -4.10 -11.50
N PRO A 89 -3.74 -4.47 -10.66
CA PRO A 89 -3.65 -3.95 -9.30
C PRO A 89 -3.56 -2.42 -9.22
N ASP A 90 -2.80 -1.78 -10.11
CA ASP A 90 -2.59 -0.32 -10.10
C ASP A 90 -3.90 0.45 -10.35
N ILE A 91 -4.81 -0.16 -11.11
CA ILE A 91 -6.16 0.37 -11.40
C ILE A 91 -7.11 0.08 -10.24
N LEU A 92 -7.04 -1.14 -9.67
CA LEU A 92 -7.93 -1.57 -8.58
C LEU A 92 -7.68 -0.81 -7.27
N PHE A 93 -6.44 -0.41 -6.98
CA PHE A 93 -6.08 0.34 -5.77
C PHE A 93 -6.23 1.86 -5.92
N ASN A 94 -6.56 2.36 -7.10
CA ASN A 94 -6.83 3.78 -7.33
C ASN A 94 -8.35 4.03 -7.36
N GLU A 95 -8.90 4.68 -6.34
CA GLU A 95 -10.35 4.92 -6.18
C GLU A 95 -11.02 5.53 -7.42
N ASN A 96 -10.31 6.41 -8.14
CA ASN A 96 -10.83 7.04 -9.36
C ASN A 96 -10.82 6.08 -10.55
N ALA A 97 -9.73 5.32 -10.74
CA ALA A 97 -9.61 4.38 -11.84
C ALA A 97 -10.54 3.15 -11.65
N LEU A 98 -10.71 2.74 -10.39
CA LEU A 98 -11.68 1.75 -9.94
C LEU A 98 -13.11 2.13 -10.33
N PHE A 99 -13.50 3.39 -10.12
CA PHE A 99 -14.82 3.89 -10.51
C PHE A 99 -15.05 3.79 -12.02
N TYR A 100 -14.07 4.17 -12.85
CA TYR A 100 -14.20 4.06 -14.31
C TYR A 100 -14.25 2.61 -14.79
N LEU A 101 -13.43 1.73 -14.22
CA LEU A 101 -13.44 0.29 -14.56
C LEU A 101 -14.76 -0.37 -14.15
N HIS A 102 -15.21 -0.14 -12.91
CA HIS A 102 -16.42 -0.75 -12.35
C HIS A 102 -17.70 -0.17 -12.99
N LEU A 103 -17.82 1.15 -13.12
CA LEU A 103 -19.06 1.80 -13.55
C LEU A 103 -19.22 1.84 -15.08
N GLN A 104 -18.13 2.00 -15.85
CA GLN A 104 -18.28 2.17 -17.30
C GLN A 104 -18.02 0.91 -18.10
N PHE A 105 -17.02 0.11 -17.71
CA PHE A 105 -16.63 -1.06 -18.48
C PHE A 105 -17.33 -2.33 -17.99
N MET A 106 -17.26 -2.65 -16.70
CA MET A 106 -17.84 -3.90 -16.18
C MET A 106 -19.37 -3.92 -16.21
N GLU A 107 -20.03 -2.76 -16.07
CA GLU A 107 -21.48 -2.63 -16.23
C GLU A 107 -21.95 -2.87 -17.68
N GLN A 108 -21.14 -2.46 -18.67
CA GLN A 108 -21.44 -2.71 -20.09
C GLN A 108 -21.22 -4.17 -20.49
N GLU A 109 -20.19 -4.81 -19.95
CA GLU A 109 -19.84 -6.21 -20.24
C GLU A 109 -20.64 -7.22 -19.39
N GLY A 110 -21.52 -6.76 -18.49
CA GLY A 110 -22.31 -7.63 -17.61
C GLY A 110 -21.48 -8.38 -16.56
N ALA A 111 -20.25 -7.92 -16.30
CA ALA A 111 -19.30 -8.51 -15.37
C ALA A 111 -19.31 -7.82 -13.99
N SER A 112 -20.28 -6.94 -13.73
CA SER A 112 -20.41 -6.23 -12.45
C SER A 112 -20.43 -7.16 -11.24
N ASP A 113 -20.99 -8.36 -11.38
CA ASP A 113 -21.06 -9.35 -10.30
C ASP A 113 -19.67 -9.86 -9.87
N LEU A 114 -18.72 -10.00 -10.81
CA LEU A 114 -17.34 -10.40 -10.52
C LEU A 114 -16.63 -9.33 -9.68
N MET A 115 -16.83 -8.07 -10.05
CA MET A 115 -16.19 -6.95 -9.38
C MET A 115 -16.82 -6.65 -8.02
N GLN A 116 -18.15 -6.75 -7.92
CA GLN A 116 -18.87 -6.62 -6.66
C GLN A 116 -18.47 -7.71 -5.66
N MET A 117 -18.24 -8.94 -6.15
CA MET A 117 -17.72 -10.05 -5.35
C MET A 117 -16.29 -9.76 -4.87
N TRP A 118 -15.40 -9.31 -5.76
CA TRP A 118 -14.01 -8.98 -5.41
C TRP A 118 -13.94 -7.87 -4.34
N LEU A 119 -14.66 -6.77 -4.53
CA LEU A 119 -14.73 -5.67 -3.56
C LEU A 119 -15.30 -6.12 -2.20
N ALA A 120 -16.30 -7.00 -2.22
CA ALA A 120 -16.90 -7.51 -1.00
C ALA A 120 -15.93 -8.46 -0.25
N ALA A 121 -15.15 -9.27 -0.97
CA ALA A 121 -14.11 -10.12 -0.38
C ALA A 121 -12.95 -9.29 0.22
N GLU A 122 -12.50 -8.25 -0.48
CA GLU A 122 -11.45 -7.34 -0.01
C GLU A 122 -11.89 -6.59 1.26
N ASN A 123 -13.12 -6.07 1.27
CA ASN A 123 -13.69 -5.42 2.45
C ASN A 123 -13.78 -6.40 3.65
N PHE A 124 -14.25 -7.63 3.41
CA PHE A 124 -14.29 -8.66 4.44
C PHE A 124 -12.89 -8.98 5.01
N GLN A 125 -11.86 -9.04 4.17
CA GLN A 125 -10.48 -9.23 4.62
C GLN A 125 -9.94 -8.05 5.44
N GLN A 126 -10.27 -6.82 5.05
CA GLN A 126 -9.89 -5.62 5.80
C GLN A 126 -10.56 -5.57 7.18
N LEU A 127 -11.85 -5.94 7.26
CA LEU A 127 -12.59 -6.07 8.53
C LEU A 127 -11.99 -7.15 9.43
N LEU A 128 -11.57 -8.28 8.87
CA LEU A 128 -10.85 -9.33 9.61
C LEU A 128 -9.47 -8.89 10.11
N SER A 129 -8.79 -8.02 9.35
CA SER A 129 -7.44 -7.54 9.68
C SER A 129 -7.42 -6.37 10.66
N THR A 130 -8.57 -5.70 10.83
CA THR A 130 -8.71 -4.55 11.73
C THR A 130 -8.92 -5.04 13.16
N SER A 131 -7.84 -5.01 13.95
CA SER A 131 -7.83 -5.39 15.36
C SER A 131 -8.73 -4.48 16.21
N GLY A 132 -9.94 -4.93 16.57
CA GLY A 132 -10.70 -4.25 17.63
C GLY A 132 -12.19 -4.53 17.80
N SER A 133 -12.92 -5.06 16.80
CA SER A 133 -14.38 -5.25 16.98
C SER A 133 -15.05 -6.27 16.06
N TYR A 134 -14.32 -6.84 15.08
CA TYR A 134 -14.92 -7.81 14.17
C TYR A 134 -15.07 -9.17 14.84
N ASN A 135 -16.20 -9.34 15.53
CA ASN A 135 -16.52 -10.55 16.28
C ASN A 135 -16.67 -11.75 15.33
N CYS A 136 -16.20 -12.91 15.78
CA CYS A 136 -16.28 -14.17 15.03
C CYS A 136 -17.72 -14.48 14.53
N LYS A 137 -18.75 -14.08 15.29
CA LYS A 137 -20.15 -14.21 14.88
C LYS A 137 -20.53 -13.30 13.71
N GLN A 138 -20.05 -12.05 13.70
CA GLN A 138 -20.31 -11.13 12.60
C GLN A 138 -19.55 -11.57 11.34
N ALA A 139 -18.30 -12.01 11.51
CA ALA A 139 -17.52 -12.60 10.42
C ALA A 139 -18.22 -13.80 9.79
N GLN A 140 -18.87 -14.65 10.61
CA GLN A 140 -19.63 -15.79 10.12
C GLN A 140 -20.89 -15.36 9.36
N ILE A 141 -21.64 -14.39 9.87
CA ILE A 141 -22.85 -13.87 9.21
C ILE A 141 -22.48 -13.26 7.86
N ASP A 142 -21.45 -12.42 7.82
CA ASP A 142 -21.01 -11.76 6.58
C ASP A 142 -20.44 -12.77 5.57
N ALA A 143 -19.69 -13.78 6.03
CA ALA A 143 -19.22 -14.87 5.17
C ALA A 143 -20.37 -15.70 4.58
N MET A 144 -21.43 -15.97 5.35
CA MET A 144 -22.61 -16.67 4.85
C MET A 144 -23.37 -15.84 3.82
N VAL A 145 -23.46 -14.53 4.00
CA VAL A 145 -24.07 -13.63 2.99
C VAL A 145 -23.28 -13.66 1.68
N LEU A 146 -21.94 -13.65 1.73
CA LEU A 146 -21.11 -13.77 0.52
C LEU A 146 -21.26 -15.15 -0.14
N TYR A 147 -21.34 -16.20 0.67
CA TYR A 147 -21.56 -17.55 0.21
C TYR A 147 -22.91 -17.69 -0.52
N ASP A 148 -24.00 -17.26 0.11
CA ASP A 148 -25.35 -17.34 -0.45
C ASP A 148 -25.49 -16.50 -1.73
N ARG A 149 -24.77 -15.37 -1.81
CA ARG A 149 -24.87 -14.45 -2.94
C ARG A 149 -24.10 -14.91 -4.18
N TYR A 150 -22.89 -15.46 -4.01
CA TYR A 150 -21.96 -15.71 -5.12
C TYR A 150 -21.58 -17.17 -5.33
N PHE A 151 -21.69 -18.02 -4.31
CA PHE A 151 -21.17 -19.40 -4.32
C PHE A 151 -22.25 -20.48 -4.25
N SER A 152 -23.37 -20.23 -3.56
CA SER A 152 -24.47 -21.18 -3.38
C SER A 152 -24.97 -21.74 -4.72
N LEU A 153 -25.49 -22.97 -4.70
CA LEU A 153 -26.22 -23.55 -5.84
C LEU A 153 -27.46 -22.73 -6.23
N GLN A 154 -27.96 -21.91 -5.30
CA GLN A 154 -29.06 -20.96 -5.53
C GLN A 154 -28.57 -19.50 -5.49
N ALA A 155 -27.30 -19.26 -5.80
CA ALA A 155 -26.72 -17.93 -5.78
C ALA A 155 -27.54 -16.94 -6.63
N THR A 156 -27.83 -15.77 -6.06
CA THR A 156 -28.53 -14.70 -6.77
C THR A 156 -27.66 -14.06 -7.85
N ASN A 157 -26.33 -14.11 -7.68
CA ASN A 157 -25.33 -13.52 -8.58
C ASN A 157 -24.18 -14.51 -8.80
N PRO A 158 -24.39 -15.63 -9.51
CA PRO A 158 -23.36 -16.65 -9.70
C PRO A 158 -22.26 -16.13 -10.64
N VAL A 159 -21.04 -16.10 -10.14
CA VAL A 159 -19.86 -15.60 -10.88
C VAL A 159 -19.08 -16.70 -11.62
N GLY A 160 -19.66 -17.91 -11.74
CA GLY A 160 -19.11 -18.99 -12.57
C GLY A 160 -18.06 -19.90 -11.90
N PHE A 161 -18.03 -19.98 -10.57
CA PHE A 161 -17.12 -20.88 -9.86
C PHE A 161 -17.40 -22.36 -10.16
N SER A 162 -16.33 -23.15 -10.27
CA SER A 162 -16.43 -24.60 -10.43
C SER A 162 -16.91 -25.30 -9.15
N ASP A 163 -17.54 -26.46 -9.29
CA ASP A 163 -18.02 -27.26 -8.15
C ASP A 163 -16.88 -27.59 -7.17
N LYS A 164 -15.65 -27.79 -7.66
CA LYS A 164 -14.46 -28.00 -6.82
C LYS A 164 -14.18 -26.82 -5.89
N MET A 165 -14.25 -25.58 -6.40
CA MET A 165 -14.06 -24.38 -5.58
C MET A 165 -15.21 -24.20 -4.57
N ARG A 166 -16.44 -24.54 -4.98
CA ARG A 166 -17.60 -24.53 -4.07
C ARG A 166 -17.40 -25.51 -2.91
N PHE A 167 -17.00 -26.75 -3.19
CA PHE A 167 -16.71 -27.75 -2.15
C PHE A 167 -15.60 -27.30 -1.19
N GLU A 168 -14.54 -26.67 -1.70
CA GLU A 168 -13.46 -26.15 -0.86
C GLU A 168 -13.94 -25.02 0.07
N ILE A 169 -14.92 -24.21 -0.34
CA ILE A 169 -15.48 -23.13 0.47
C ILE A 169 -16.50 -23.69 1.49
N GLU A 170 -17.31 -24.67 1.09
CA GLU A 170 -18.24 -25.39 1.96
C GLU A 170 -17.52 -26.11 3.11
N ASP A 171 -16.38 -26.76 2.83
CA ASP A 171 -15.55 -27.44 3.83
C ASP A 171 -15.02 -26.46 4.90
N VAL A 172 -14.75 -25.21 4.49
CA VAL A 172 -14.31 -24.14 5.39
C VAL A 172 -15.46 -23.55 6.21
N CYS A 173 -16.69 -23.55 5.68
CA CYS A 173 -17.86 -22.92 6.29
C CYS A 173 -18.63 -23.83 7.26
N MET A 174 -18.22 -25.09 7.42
CA MET A 174 -18.83 -26.03 8.36
C MET A 174 -18.77 -25.53 9.81
N PRO A 175 -19.84 -25.73 10.62
CA PRO A 175 -19.94 -25.24 12.00
C PRO A 175 -18.94 -25.98 12.90
N GLY A 176 -17.70 -25.49 12.95
CA GLY A 176 -16.61 -26.08 13.73
C GLY A 176 -15.21 -25.58 13.41
N CYS A 177 -14.96 -24.97 12.24
CA CYS A 177 -13.61 -24.56 11.83
C CYS A 177 -13.42 -23.03 11.83
N PHE A 178 -13.44 -22.43 13.03
CA PHE A 178 -13.28 -20.98 13.28
C PHE A 178 -11.85 -20.42 13.05
N THR A 179 -11.07 -20.98 12.13
CA THR A 179 -9.70 -20.50 11.84
C THR A 179 -9.48 -20.09 10.39
N THR A 180 -10.50 -20.22 9.54
CA THR A 180 -10.26 -20.38 8.09
C THR A 180 -11.03 -19.39 7.22
N ALA A 181 -11.70 -18.38 7.79
CA ALA A 181 -12.26 -17.25 7.01
C ALA A 181 -11.17 -16.46 6.26
N LYS A 182 -9.97 -16.37 6.83
CA LYS A 182 -8.78 -15.79 6.21
C LYS A 182 -8.32 -16.55 4.96
N ASN A 183 -8.53 -17.87 4.92
CA ASN A 183 -8.09 -18.72 3.80
C ASN A 183 -9.06 -18.70 2.62
N ILE A 184 -10.32 -18.30 2.82
CA ILE A 184 -11.28 -18.10 1.72
C ILE A 184 -10.80 -16.93 0.86
N VAL A 185 -10.50 -15.78 1.47
CA VAL A 185 -10.08 -14.59 0.71
C VAL A 185 -8.69 -14.77 0.07
N LEU A 186 -7.73 -15.38 0.79
CA LEU A 186 -6.39 -15.65 0.25
C LEU A 186 -6.35 -16.69 -0.87
N LYS A 187 -7.40 -17.48 -1.08
CA LYS A 187 -7.51 -18.42 -2.21
C LYS A 187 -8.23 -17.83 -3.43
N ILE A 188 -8.91 -16.69 -3.25
CA ILE A 188 -9.67 -16.00 -4.30
C ILE A 188 -8.79 -14.99 -5.05
N ILE A 189 -7.73 -14.48 -4.41
CA ILE A 189 -6.69 -13.61 -4.99
C ILE A 189 -5.51 -14.46 -5.46
#